data_AF-A0A7S9L2X4-F1
#
_entry.id   AF-A0A7S9L2X4-F1
#
_cell.length_a   1.000
_cell.length_b   1.000
_cell.length_c   1.000
_cell.angle_alpha   90.00
_cell.angle_beta   90.00
_cell.angle_gamma   90.00
#
_symmetry.space_group_name_H-M   'P 1'
#
loop_
_entity.id
_entity.type
_entity.pdbx_description
1 polymer ?
#
loop_
_entity_poly.entity_id
_entity_poly.type
_entity_poly.pdbx_seq_one_letter_code
_entity_poly.pdbx_strand_id
1 'polypeptide(L)'
;MKKIILICFILAGSIHAWAQSYVPNVSRDSVGILNAKVDVLKAKIKVIELKIEEAEEEADVEKLRIKLAEANDEAEQSAEKASRHTNRSGGGDGTDLKEVNKLAKRAKNNREDAIKALERFNKQIAKVMSLREEIQKEERKLRHRKPQISFDYK
;
A
#
# COMPACT_ATOMS: atom_id res chain seq x y z
N MET A 1 8.24 85.46 -19.99
CA MET A 1 8.85 84.43 -20.87
C MET A 1 9.42 83.22 -20.11
N LYS A 2 10.11 83.37 -18.96
CA LYS A 2 10.65 82.23 -18.19
C LYS A 2 9.60 81.24 -17.63
N LYS A 3 8.39 81.71 -17.29
CA LYS A 3 7.30 80.86 -16.74
C LYS A 3 6.63 79.96 -17.78
N ILE A 4 6.67 80.34 -19.07
CA ILE A 4 6.07 79.56 -20.16
C ILE A 4 6.97 78.37 -20.53
N ILE A 5 8.29 78.57 -20.46
CA ILE A 5 9.29 77.52 -20.72
C ILE A 5 9.21 76.40 -19.67
N LEU A 6 8.93 76.74 -18.41
CA LEU A 6 8.78 75.77 -17.33
C LEU A 6 7.54 74.87 -17.51
N ILE A 7 6.43 75.43 -18.01
CA ILE A 7 5.18 74.69 -18.26
C ILE A 7 5.33 73.72 -19.44
N CYS A 8 6.05 74.11 -20.49
CA CYS A 8 6.36 73.19 -21.60
C CYS A 8 7.26 72.02 -21.16
N PHE A 9 8.16 72.23 -20.20
CA PHE A 9 9.02 71.16 -19.67
C PHE A 9 8.25 70.16 -18.79
N ILE A 10 7.25 70.62 -18.05
CA ILE A 10 6.38 69.74 -17.23
C ILE A 10 5.47 68.90 -18.12
N LEU A 11 4.96 69.45 -19.23
CA LEU A 11 4.17 68.69 -20.21
C LEU A 11 5.02 67.67 -20.98
N ALA A 12 6.26 68.01 -21.35
CA ALA A 12 7.19 67.08 -22.01
C ALA A 12 7.72 65.96 -21.09
N GLY A 13 7.69 66.15 -19.77
CA GLY A 13 8.04 65.14 -18.77
C GLY A 13 6.97 64.04 -18.59
N SER A 14 5.81 64.17 -19.25
CA SER A 14 4.75 63.16 -19.25
C SER A 14 5.05 62.07 -20.28
N ILE A 15 6.28 61.58 -20.27
CA ILE A 15 6.66 60.37 -21.00
C ILE A 15 5.73 59.30 -20.45
N HIS A 16 4.87 58.80 -21.32
CA HIS A 16 3.87 57.81 -20.98
C HIS A 16 4.62 56.68 -20.28
N ALA A 17 4.38 56.50 -18.99
CA ALA A 17 4.71 55.27 -18.32
C ALA A 17 3.87 54.20 -19.00
N TRP A 18 4.38 53.68 -20.11
CA TRP A 18 3.91 52.44 -20.68
C TRP A 18 3.99 51.47 -19.52
N ALA A 19 2.82 51.10 -19.00
CA ALA A 19 2.72 49.97 -18.11
C ALA A 19 3.33 48.81 -18.90
N GLN A 20 4.59 48.53 -18.63
CA GLN A 20 5.34 47.46 -19.25
C GLN A 20 4.71 46.22 -18.64
N SER A 21 3.61 45.76 -19.25
CA SER A 21 2.97 44.51 -18.88
C SER A 21 4.00 43.45 -19.18
N TYR A 22 4.69 43.02 -18.14
CA TYR A 22 5.52 41.84 -18.20
C TYR A 22 4.58 40.67 -18.46
N VAL A 23 4.39 40.34 -19.73
CA VAL A 23 3.81 39.07 -20.14
C VAL A 23 4.97 38.09 -20.05
N PRO A 24 5.07 37.24 -19.03
CA PRO A 24 6.10 36.22 -19.00
C PRO A 24 5.93 35.38 -20.26
N ASN A 25 6.93 35.43 -21.16
CA ASN A 25 7.01 34.52 -22.29
C ASN A 25 7.41 33.15 -21.72
N VAL A 26 6.42 32.43 -21.19
CA VAL A 26 6.57 31.03 -20.82
C VAL A 26 6.69 30.28 -22.14
N SER A 27 7.89 29.80 -22.48
CA SER A 27 8.06 29.01 -23.69
C SER A 27 7.11 27.80 -23.63
N ARG A 28 6.51 27.43 -24.75
CA ARG A 28 5.66 26.22 -24.85
C ARG A 28 6.39 24.98 -24.32
N ASP A 29 7.71 24.97 -24.45
CA ASP A 29 8.60 23.93 -23.92
C ASP A 29 8.61 23.92 -22.38
N SER A 30 8.64 25.08 -21.72
CA SER A 30 8.55 25.20 -20.25
C SER A 30 7.23 24.63 -19.71
N VAL A 31 6.12 24.90 -20.38
CA VAL A 31 4.80 24.36 -20.01
C VAL A 31 4.75 22.85 -20.26
N GLY A 32 5.32 22.37 -21.37
CA GLY A 32 5.46 20.95 -21.66
C GLY A 32 6.27 20.19 -20.62
N ILE A 33 7.39 20.76 -20.17
CA ILE A 33 8.23 20.19 -19.10
C ILE A 33 7.47 20.15 -17.77
N LEU A 34 6.75 21.21 -17.43
CA LEU A 34 5.96 21.26 -16.19
C LEU A 34 4.86 20.19 -16.19
N ASN A 35 4.12 20.07 -17.30
CA ASN A 35 3.10 19.02 -17.44
C ASN A 35 3.69 17.61 -17.34
N ALA A 36 4.83 17.37 -17.99
CA ALA A 36 5.53 16.09 -17.86
C ALA A 36 5.95 15.78 -16.41
N LYS A 37 6.42 16.79 -15.65
CA LYS A 37 6.71 16.64 -14.22
C LYS A 37 5.45 16.33 -13.40
N VAL A 38 4.34 17.03 -13.66
CA VAL A 38 3.06 16.78 -12.98
C VAL A 38 2.59 15.35 -13.23
N ASP A 39 2.68 14.86 -14.46
CA ASP A 39 2.28 13.49 -14.80
C ASP A 39 3.17 12.44 -14.13
N VAL A 40 4.48 12.69 -14.05
CA VAL A 40 5.40 11.83 -13.30
C VAL A 40 5.06 11.84 -11.81
N LEU A 41 4.73 12.99 -11.22
CA LEU A 41 4.31 13.08 -9.82
C LEU A 41 3.01 12.31 -9.55
N LYS A 42 1.99 12.46 -10.41
CA LYS A 42 0.74 11.69 -10.29
C LYS A 42 0.99 10.18 -10.33
N ALA A 43 1.83 9.72 -11.24
CA ALA A 43 2.18 8.31 -11.33
C ALA A 43 3.01 7.84 -10.10
N LYS A 44 3.90 8.67 -9.56
CA LYS A 44 4.61 8.37 -8.30
C LYS A 44 3.66 8.29 -7.11
N ILE A 45 2.67 9.19 -7.01
CA ILE A 45 1.63 9.17 -5.99
C ILE A 45 0.88 7.84 -6.06
N LYS A 46 0.45 7.42 -7.27
CA LYS A 46 -0.21 6.12 -7.46
C LYS A 46 0.64 4.94 -6.95
N VAL A 47 1.95 4.94 -7.23
CA VAL A 47 2.85 3.90 -6.71
C VAL A 47 2.94 3.93 -5.18
N ILE A 48 2.97 5.13 -4.58
CA ILE A 48 2.98 5.29 -3.12
C ILE A 48 1.67 4.78 -2.52
N GLU A 49 0.52 5.10 -3.11
CA GLU A 49 -0.81 4.61 -2.69
C GLU A 49 -0.85 3.07 -2.71
N LEU A 50 -0.40 2.45 -3.80
CA LEU A 50 -0.32 0.98 -3.88
C LEU A 50 0.61 0.37 -2.83
N LYS A 51 1.74 1.05 -2.50
CA LYS A 51 2.65 0.59 -1.43
C LYS A 51 2.06 0.74 -0.04
N ILE A 52 1.21 1.74 0.19
CA ILE A 52 0.46 1.88 1.43
C ILE A 52 -0.53 0.71 1.54
N GLU A 53 -1.28 0.42 0.48
CA GLU A 53 -2.21 -0.72 0.44
C GLU A 53 -1.50 -2.07 0.64
N GLU A 54 -0.31 -2.26 0.03
CA GLU A 54 0.54 -3.43 0.28
C GLU A 54 0.88 -3.58 1.77
N ALA A 55 1.31 -2.49 2.42
CA ALA A 55 1.68 -2.50 3.83
C ALA A 55 0.48 -2.79 4.75
N GLU A 56 -0.71 -2.29 4.41
CA GLU A 56 -1.95 -2.60 5.12
C GLU A 56 -2.31 -4.08 5.00
N GLU A 57 -2.26 -4.63 3.79
CA GLU A 57 -2.56 -6.05 3.55
C GLU A 57 -1.50 -6.97 4.18
N GLU A 58 -0.23 -6.57 4.25
CA GLU A 58 0.84 -7.28 4.99
C GLU A 58 0.58 -7.30 6.50
N ALA A 59 0.09 -6.21 7.08
CA ALA A 59 -0.29 -6.19 8.49
C ALA A 59 -1.41 -7.19 8.77
N ASP A 60 -2.35 -7.35 7.83
CA ASP A 60 -3.41 -8.34 7.92
C ASP A 60 -2.91 -9.78 7.69
N VAL A 61 -1.90 -10.00 6.84
CA VAL A 61 -1.19 -11.28 6.74
C VAL A 61 -0.61 -11.68 8.09
N GLU A 62 0.04 -10.77 8.81
CA GLU A 62 0.66 -11.09 10.10
C GLU A 62 -0.39 -11.44 11.16
N LYS A 63 -1.53 -10.72 11.19
CA LYS A 63 -2.67 -11.09 12.05
C LYS A 63 -3.20 -12.49 11.73
N LEU A 64 -3.32 -12.83 10.45
CA LEU A 64 -3.76 -14.17 10.02
C LEU A 64 -2.72 -15.24 10.32
N ARG A 65 -1.42 -14.90 10.28
CA ARG A 65 -0.32 -15.80 10.65
C ARG A 65 -0.43 -16.22 12.10
N ILE A 66 -0.68 -15.27 13.00
CA ILE A 66 -0.87 -15.55 14.44
C ILE A 66 -2.08 -16.48 14.61
N LYS A 67 -3.22 -16.15 14.00
CA LYS A 67 -4.43 -16.99 14.07
C LYS A 67 -4.22 -18.40 13.51
N LEU A 68 -3.44 -18.53 12.45
CA LEU A 68 -3.08 -19.82 11.87
C LEU A 68 -2.21 -20.63 12.83
N ALA A 69 -1.23 -20.00 13.49
CA ALA A 69 -0.41 -20.65 14.51
C ALA A 69 -1.27 -21.13 15.68
N GLU A 70 -2.15 -20.28 16.21
CA GLU A 70 -3.09 -20.63 17.29
C GLU A 70 -4.00 -21.82 16.90
N ALA A 71 -4.58 -21.79 15.69
CA ALA A 71 -5.44 -22.87 15.21
C ALA A 71 -4.66 -24.19 15.01
N ASN A 72 -3.42 -24.13 14.57
CA ASN A 72 -2.55 -25.31 14.44
C ASN A 72 -2.21 -25.88 15.83
N ASP A 73 -1.85 -25.03 16.79
CA ASP A 73 -1.56 -25.46 18.17
C ASP A 73 -2.78 -26.12 18.81
N GLU A 74 -3.98 -25.56 18.62
CA GLU A 74 -5.23 -26.16 19.11
C GLU A 74 -5.56 -27.50 18.44
N ALA A 75 -5.26 -27.64 17.16
CA ALA A 75 -5.44 -28.88 16.40
C ALA A 75 -4.46 -29.96 16.88
N GLU A 76 -3.19 -29.60 17.09
CA GLU A 76 -2.14 -30.50 17.60
C GLU A 76 -2.46 -30.96 19.02
N GLN A 77 -2.78 -30.03 19.92
CA GLN A 77 -3.17 -30.37 21.30
C GLN A 77 -4.39 -31.29 21.35
N SER A 78 -5.37 -31.08 20.47
CA SER A 78 -6.58 -31.91 20.42
C SER A 78 -6.29 -33.30 19.83
N ALA A 79 -5.40 -33.38 18.84
CA ALA A 79 -4.92 -34.66 18.29
C ALA A 79 -4.08 -35.43 19.32
N GLU A 80 -3.22 -34.76 20.08
CA GLU A 80 -2.49 -35.35 21.19
C GLU A 80 -3.42 -35.88 22.29
N LYS A 81 -4.40 -35.09 22.72
CA LYS A 81 -5.38 -35.53 23.73
C LYS A 81 -6.18 -36.73 23.25
N ALA A 82 -6.62 -36.73 21.99
CA ALA A 82 -7.31 -37.86 21.40
C ALA A 82 -6.42 -39.11 21.35
N SER A 83 -5.18 -38.99 20.87
CA SER A 83 -4.25 -40.13 20.76
C SER A 83 -3.78 -40.69 22.11
N ARG A 84 -3.52 -39.83 23.11
CA ARG A 84 -3.19 -40.26 24.47
C ARG A 84 -4.35 -41.02 25.11
N HIS A 85 -5.59 -40.57 24.86
CA HIS A 85 -6.79 -41.23 25.40
C HIS A 85 -7.07 -42.57 24.73
N THR A 86 -6.79 -42.72 23.43
CA THR A 86 -6.91 -44.02 22.74
C THR A 86 -5.78 -44.99 23.12
N ASN A 87 -4.56 -44.49 23.35
CA ASN A 87 -3.41 -45.35 23.69
C ASN A 87 -3.47 -45.86 25.13
N ARG A 88 -3.98 -45.06 26.08
CA ARG A 88 -4.20 -45.52 27.47
C ARG A 88 -5.31 -46.56 27.59
N SER A 89 -6.22 -46.58 26.63
CA SER A 89 -7.46 -47.33 26.74
C SER A 89 -7.46 -48.69 26.04
N GLY A 90 -6.34 -49.08 25.43
CA GLY A 90 -6.12 -50.45 24.94
C GLY A 90 -5.80 -51.45 26.06
N GLY A 91 -5.57 -50.98 27.29
CA GLY A 91 -5.21 -51.79 28.46
C GLY A 91 -6.33 -51.90 29.49
N GLY A 92 -7.39 -52.63 29.17
CA GLY A 92 -8.21 -53.35 30.16
C GLY A 92 -9.21 -52.58 31.05
N ASP A 93 -9.29 -51.26 31.01
CA ASP A 93 -10.30 -50.51 31.81
C ASP A 93 -11.32 -49.82 30.90
N GLY A 94 -12.61 -49.91 31.27
CA GLY A 94 -13.74 -49.58 30.42
C GLY A 94 -13.68 -48.18 29.83
N THR A 95 -13.37 -48.07 28.54
CA THR A 95 -13.46 -46.82 27.79
C THR A 95 -14.88 -46.28 27.82
N ASP A 96 -15.08 -45.05 28.30
CA ASP A 96 -16.25 -44.29 27.90
C ASP A 96 -16.11 -43.90 26.43
N LEU A 97 -16.66 -44.77 25.56
CA LEU A 97 -16.71 -44.58 24.11
C LEU A 97 -17.29 -43.20 23.73
N LYS A 98 -18.12 -42.60 24.59
CA LYS A 98 -18.65 -41.25 24.38
C LYS A 98 -17.58 -40.17 24.52
N GLU A 99 -16.68 -40.30 25.49
CA GLU A 99 -15.57 -39.35 25.69
C GLU A 99 -14.54 -39.46 24.55
N VAL A 100 -14.19 -40.67 24.13
CA VAL A 100 -13.30 -40.89 22.97
C VAL A 100 -13.90 -40.29 21.70
N ASN A 101 -15.20 -40.51 21.46
CA ASN A 101 -15.88 -39.96 20.29
C ASN A 101 -15.98 -38.42 20.36
N LYS A 102 -16.16 -37.85 21.56
CA LYS A 102 -16.15 -36.39 21.78
C LYS A 102 -14.76 -35.79 21.49
N LEU A 103 -13.69 -36.43 21.95
CA LEU A 103 -12.31 -36.00 21.69
C LEU A 103 -11.96 -36.12 20.21
N ALA A 104 -12.34 -37.22 19.56
CA ALA A 104 -12.13 -37.41 18.12
C ALA A 104 -12.88 -36.35 17.29
N LYS A 105 -14.13 -36.03 17.64
CA LYS A 105 -14.90 -34.94 16.99
C LYS A 105 -14.24 -33.58 17.19
N ARG A 106 -13.76 -33.27 18.40
CA ARG A 106 -13.03 -32.01 18.67
C ARG A 106 -11.76 -31.91 17.84
N ALA A 107 -10.94 -32.97 17.80
CA ALA A 107 -9.73 -33.00 16.98
C ALA A 107 -10.03 -32.79 15.49
N LYS A 108 -11.12 -33.39 14.99
CA LYS A 108 -11.56 -33.19 13.60
C LYS A 108 -11.97 -31.73 13.35
N ASN A 109 -12.80 -31.15 14.22
CA ASN A 109 -13.26 -29.76 14.07
C ASN A 109 -12.09 -28.77 14.12
N ASN A 110 -11.18 -28.91 15.09
CA ASN A 110 -10.02 -28.03 15.20
C ASN A 110 -9.10 -28.14 13.99
N ARG A 111 -8.94 -29.36 13.43
CA ARG A 111 -8.22 -29.54 12.17
C ARG A 111 -8.90 -28.84 10.99
N GLU A 112 -10.22 -28.94 10.87
CA GLU A 112 -10.96 -28.22 9.83
C GLU A 112 -10.83 -26.70 9.98
N ASP A 113 -10.83 -26.19 11.20
CA ASP A 113 -10.66 -24.76 11.47
C ASP A 113 -9.24 -24.27 11.17
N ALA A 114 -8.21 -25.08 11.45
CA ALA A 114 -6.84 -24.82 11.02
C ALA A 114 -6.70 -24.78 9.49
N ILE A 115 -7.38 -25.69 8.76
CA ILE A 115 -7.41 -25.69 7.29
C ILE A 115 -8.06 -24.40 6.77
N LYS A 116 -9.20 -23.98 7.33
CA LYS A 116 -9.86 -22.73 6.94
C LYS A 116 -9.00 -21.51 7.26
N ALA A 117 -8.28 -21.52 8.38
CA ALA A 117 -7.33 -20.46 8.71
C ALA A 117 -6.20 -20.38 7.68
N LEU A 118 -5.67 -21.52 7.25
CA LEU A 118 -4.63 -21.61 6.22
C LEU A 118 -5.12 -21.10 4.86
N GLU A 119 -6.34 -21.45 4.46
CA GLU A 119 -6.95 -20.95 3.22
C GLU A 119 -7.10 -19.42 3.23
N ARG A 120 -7.54 -18.84 4.35
CA ARG A 120 -7.66 -17.39 4.52
C ARG A 120 -6.29 -16.71 4.44
N PHE A 121 -5.29 -17.27 5.13
CA PHE A 121 -3.92 -16.79 5.09
C PHE A 121 -3.35 -16.81 3.66
N ASN A 122 -3.50 -17.92 2.95
CA ASN A 122 -3.02 -18.06 1.56
C ASN A 122 -3.73 -17.10 0.60
N LYS A 123 -5.05 -16.92 0.76
CA LYS A 123 -5.81 -15.93 -0.02
C LYS A 123 -5.29 -14.51 0.20
N GLN A 124 -4.94 -14.18 1.44
CA GLN A 124 -4.42 -12.87 1.78
C GLN A 124 -3.01 -12.64 1.21
N ILE A 125 -2.13 -13.65 1.29
CA ILE A 125 -0.82 -13.62 0.63
C ILE A 125 -0.96 -13.40 -0.88
N ALA A 126 -1.91 -14.09 -1.52
CA ALA A 126 -2.12 -13.94 -2.96
C ALA A 126 -2.49 -12.50 -3.35
N LYS A 127 -3.27 -11.80 -2.52
CA LYS A 127 -3.54 -10.37 -2.74
C LYS A 127 -2.29 -9.51 -2.64
N VAL A 128 -1.48 -9.69 -1.58
CA VAL A 128 -0.20 -8.97 -1.41
C VAL A 128 0.69 -9.20 -2.63
N MET A 129 0.76 -10.43 -3.14
CA MET A 129 1.50 -10.72 -4.36
C MET A 129 0.96 -9.97 -5.59
N SER A 130 -0.37 -9.92 -5.76
CA SER A 130 -0.96 -9.15 -6.87
C SER A 130 -0.66 -7.65 -6.78
N LEU A 131 -0.71 -7.06 -5.57
CA LEU A 131 -0.33 -5.66 -5.35
C LEU A 131 1.14 -5.42 -5.70
N ARG A 132 2.05 -6.31 -5.30
CA ARG A 132 3.48 -6.24 -5.67
C ARG A 132 3.69 -6.27 -7.18
N GLU A 133 2.96 -7.12 -7.90
CA GLU A 133 3.02 -7.17 -9.36
C GLU A 133 2.54 -5.85 -9.99
N GLU A 134 1.46 -5.27 -9.47
CA GLU A 134 0.95 -3.98 -9.92
C GLU A 134 1.92 -2.83 -9.64
N ILE A 135 2.52 -2.79 -8.45
CA ILE A 135 3.55 -1.82 -8.07
C ILE A 135 4.72 -1.91 -9.05
N GLN A 136 5.24 -3.12 -9.30
CA GLN A 136 6.34 -3.31 -10.26
C GLN A 136 5.96 -2.85 -11.67
N LYS A 137 4.73 -3.13 -12.11
CA LYS A 137 4.24 -2.70 -13.42
C LYS A 137 4.19 -1.17 -13.53
N GLU A 138 3.69 -0.49 -12.51
CA GLU A 138 3.64 0.98 -12.47
C GLU A 138 5.04 1.60 -12.33
N GLU A 139 5.94 1.02 -11.53
CA GLU A 139 7.34 1.45 -11.41
C GLU A 139 8.10 1.31 -12.75
N ARG A 140 7.85 0.25 -13.53
CA ARG A 140 8.41 0.11 -14.88
C ARG A 140 7.93 1.22 -15.82
N LYS A 141 6.64 1.59 -15.77
CA LYS A 141 6.12 2.73 -16.56
C LYS A 141 6.79 4.04 -16.17
N LEU A 142 7.07 4.24 -14.89
CA LEU A 142 7.78 5.42 -14.38
C LEU A 142 9.24 5.46 -14.84
N ARG A 143 9.95 4.33 -14.84
CA ARG A 143 11.36 4.25 -15.30
C ARG A 143 11.57 4.78 -16.71
N HIS A 144 10.58 4.62 -17.60
CA HIS A 144 10.66 5.07 -18.99
C HIS A 144 10.20 6.53 -19.19
N ARG A 145 9.64 7.19 -18.17
CA ARG A 145 9.19 8.59 -18.28
C ARG A 145 10.30 9.56 -17.89
N LYS A 146 10.63 10.48 -18.81
CA LYS A 146 11.39 11.71 -18.53
C LYS A 146 10.41 12.87 -18.30
N PRO A 147 10.74 13.86 -17.46
CA PRO A 147 11.98 14.00 -16.69
C PRO A 147 11.99 13.17 -15.40
N GLN A 148 13.16 12.62 -15.05
CA GLN A 148 13.37 12.04 -13.72
C GLN A 148 13.35 13.17 -12.69
N ILE A 149 12.40 13.13 -11.77
CA ILE A 149 12.32 14.11 -10.68
C ILE A 149 13.26 13.64 -9.57
N SER A 150 14.42 14.28 -9.46
CA SER A 150 15.30 14.26 -8.29
C SER A 150 14.98 15.47 -7.40
N PHE A 151 14.78 15.23 -6.11
CA PHE A 151 14.71 16.31 -5.13
C PHE A 151 16.14 16.58 -4.67
N ASP A 152 16.74 17.65 -5.20
CA ASP A 152 18.04 18.12 -4.74
C ASP A 152 17.78 19.10 -3.59
N TYR A 153 18.13 18.71 -2.37
CA TYR A 153 18.07 19.60 -1.21
C TYR A 153 19.43 20.30 -1.09
N LYS A 154 19.48 21.58 -1.47
CA LYS A 154 20.61 22.46 -1.16
C LYS A 154 20.45 23.08 0.22
#